data_AF-A0A843JMA9-F1
#
_entry.id   AF-A0A843JMA9-F1
#
_cell.length_a   1.000
_cell.length_b   1.000
_cell.length_c   1.000
_cell.angle_alpha   90.00
_cell.angle_beta   90.00
_cell.angle_gamma   90.00
#
_symmetry.space_group_name_H-M   'P 1'
#
loop_
_entity.id
_entity.type
_entity.pdbx_description
1 polymer ?
#
loop_
_entity_poly.entity_id
_entity_poly.type
_entity_poly.pdbx_seq_one_letter_code
_entity_poly.pdbx_strand_id
1 'polypeptide(L)'
;MVSAKVVVAVLVVLLSASAIVVAERELIFGPGEGTVTVDTQGYGYVSGAGTYKRGTEVTLNAVGTGGQTFYKWSDGETTSVRTFTVQGDTKLTAFFAKFYKVSVSNPEPDRGRIAGSGSYKDGDSATLTATPNYGYLFSAWTENGSVISTTSMMKTAVGSDRNISAVFEKMKFSLSISSNYFGAGTPAGAGSHYYLDRIHLDGSPKRGYAFEGWYDGVSMLSGEANFIYTVVGNKAITARYGIIHDASFTLPNRPMAGSEFSCTPLYNVEIASRQWVTQDANLGAQLPPAYSRQGYDGSYIPLFSNPAKVRITCNVEYTDGQRAEYSTVTIVDKTYTKNFTWDYTYGYVQNHNLLWGLIKWTTNETAKKTMTMDCSVTFSEYTRYREALKPVNGWRRGDMASFVTYGDPMIVSLASTFSSVTANLTSLERAQFVLNFVSCAITYVTDQESTGYVEYFKYPYETIYDKVGDCEDTAFLYAAIMRAMGYSVVVFGLPGHAMAGVSVPGANGYSMDYGGQRYYFCETTGEPGYMWGIGQLSSSYRKAVVTTYPVP
;
A
#
# COMPACT_ATOMS: atom_id res chain seq x y z
N MET A 1 -0.61 -58.06 -74.85
CA MET A 1 -1.71 -57.10 -74.67
C MET A 1 -1.45 -55.90 -75.56
N VAL A 2 -2.42 -55.57 -76.44
CA VAL A 2 -2.74 -54.24 -77.02
C VAL A 2 -1.60 -53.51 -77.77
N SER A 3 -1.58 -53.51 -79.11
CA SER A 3 -2.03 -52.43 -80.02
C SER A 3 -1.28 -51.09 -79.78
N ALA A 4 -0.63 -50.46 -80.76
CA ALA A 4 -1.30 -49.90 -81.93
C ALA A 4 -0.38 -49.57 -83.10
N LYS A 5 -0.97 -49.70 -84.29
CA LYS A 5 -0.54 -49.21 -85.60
C LYS A 5 -0.57 -47.68 -85.65
N VAL A 6 0.33 -47.08 -86.43
CA VAL A 6 -0.05 -46.00 -87.36
C VAL A 6 0.56 -46.32 -88.72
N VAL A 7 -0.32 -46.42 -89.70
CA VAL A 7 -0.04 -46.58 -91.13
C VAL A 7 -0.26 -45.22 -91.77
N VAL A 8 0.65 -44.78 -92.63
CA VAL A 8 0.32 -43.84 -93.71
C VAL A 8 0.79 -44.49 -95.00
N ALA A 9 -0.19 -44.88 -95.82
CA ALA A 9 0.00 -45.29 -97.20
C ALA A 9 -0.49 -44.15 -98.10
N VAL A 10 0.30 -43.76 -99.09
CA VAL A 10 -0.17 -43.01 -100.26
C VAL A 10 0.07 -43.85 -101.50
N LEU A 11 -0.95 -43.83 -102.35
CA LEU A 11 -1.28 -44.72 -103.45
C LEU A 11 -0.49 -44.40 -104.74
N VAL A 12 0.32 -45.35 -105.19
CA VAL A 12 0.46 -45.95 -106.55
C VAL A 12 0.11 -45.10 -107.79
N VAL A 13 1.10 -44.96 -108.72
CA VAL A 13 0.89 -45.05 -110.19
C VAL A 13 2.06 -45.77 -110.88
N LEU A 14 1.78 -47.02 -111.25
CA LEU A 14 2.11 -47.80 -112.47
C LEU A 14 3.53 -47.89 -113.07
N LEU A 15 3.90 -49.17 -113.25
CA LEU A 15 4.69 -49.79 -114.34
C LEU A 15 6.21 -49.54 -114.38
N SER A 16 6.95 -50.33 -113.60
CA SER A 16 8.05 -51.19 -114.07
C SER A 16 8.69 -51.91 -112.86
N ALA A 17 9.42 -53.00 -113.12
CA ALA A 17 10.33 -53.70 -112.21
C ALA A 17 9.82 -54.91 -111.40
N SER A 18 10.49 -56.04 -111.71
CA SER A 18 11.22 -56.91 -110.77
C SER A 18 10.45 -57.62 -109.65
N ALA A 19 10.30 -58.94 -109.82
CA ALA A 19 10.06 -59.85 -108.71
C ALA A 19 11.30 -59.90 -107.80
N ILE A 20 11.19 -59.30 -106.61
CA ILE A 20 12.18 -59.39 -105.53
C ILE A 20 11.93 -60.71 -104.79
N VAL A 21 12.88 -61.64 -104.87
CA VAL A 21 12.96 -62.80 -103.99
C VAL A 21 13.53 -62.31 -102.66
N VAL A 22 12.69 -62.28 -101.61
CA VAL A 22 13.16 -62.06 -100.24
C VAL A 22 13.76 -63.37 -99.75
N ALA A 23 15.08 -63.45 -99.74
CA ALA A 23 15.80 -64.49 -99.03
C ALA A 23 15.89 -64.10 -97.55
N GLU A 24 15.26 -64.89 -96.68
CA GLU A 24 15.62 -64.90 -95.26
C GLU A 24 17.03 -65.50 -95.15
N ARG A 25 18.03 -64.64 -94.96
CA ARG A 25 19.32 -65.04 -94.42
C ARG A 25 19.32 -64.69 -92.94
N GLU A 26 19.26 -65.71 -92.08
CA GLU A 26 19.78 -65.59 -90.73
C GLU A 26 21.26 -65.20 -90.82
N LEU A 27 21.56 -63.96 -90.43
CA LEU A 27 22.91 -63.53 -90.11
C LEU A 27 23.31 -64.22 -88.81
N ILE A 28 23.98 -65.36 -88.93
CA ILE A 28 24.75 -65.95 -87.82
C ILE A 28 25.90 -64.98 -87.54
N PHE A 29 25.77 -64.17 -86.49
CA PHE A 29 26.93 -63.51 -85.89
C PHE A 29 27.84 -64.64 -85.37
N GLY A 30 29.06 -64.75 -85.92
CA GLY A 30 30.11 -65.56 -85.28
C GLY A 30 30.30 -65.13 -83.82
N PRO A 31 30.93 -65.96 -82.97
CA PRO A 31 31.10 -65.65 -81.55
C PRO A 31 32.04 -64.44 -81.44
N GLY A 32 31.48 -63.24 -81.38
CA GLY A 32 32.26 -62.03 -81.14
C GLY A 32 32.87 -62.15 -79.74
N GLU A 33 34.14 -61.82 -79.59
CA GLU A 33 34.76 -61.61 -78.29
C GLU A 33 34.72 -60.12 -77.94
N GLY A 34 34.68 -59.81 -76.66
CA GLY A 34 34.84 -58.45 -76.14
C GLY A 34 35.89 -58.44 -75.04
N THR A 35 36.78 -57.46 -75.09
CA THR A 35 37.84 -57.28 -74.10
C THR A 35 37.39 -56.28 -73.04
N VAL A 36 37.41 -56.70 -71.79
CA VAL A 36 37.21 -55.83 -70.63
C VAL A 36 38.57 -55.38 -70.13
N THR A 37 38.91 -54.12 -70.36
CA THR A 37 40.13 -53.49 -69.85
C THR A 37 39.81 -52.61 -68.67
N VAL A 38 40.67 -52.65 -67.65
CA VAL A 38 40.50 -51.84 -66.45
C VAL A 38 41.78 -51.07 -66.14
N ASP A 39 41.65 -49.75 -66.07
CA ASP A 39 42.67 -48.86 -65.53
C ASP A 39 42.39 -48.59 -64.04
N THR A 40 43.43 -48.21 -63.30
CA THR A 40 43.29 -47.75 -61.91
C THR A 40 43.82 -46.33 -61.77
N GLN A 41 43.07 -45.46 -61.09
CA GLN A 41 43.58 -44.18 -60.60
C GLN A 41 43.56 -44.16 -59.08
N GLY A 42 44.73 -43.95 -58.47
CA GLY A 42 44.97 -44.14 -57.04
C GLY A 42 45.68 -45.47 -56.75
N TYR A 43 45.76 -45.85 -55.47
CA TYR A 43 46.41 -47.08 -55.02
C TYR A 43 45.37 -48.18 -54.81
N GLY A 44 45.33 -49.12 -55.74
CA GLY A 44 44.43 -50.27 -55.72
C GLY A 44 44.66 -51.18 -56.91
N TYR A 45 43.93 -52.29 -56.97
CA TYR A 45 43.93 -53.19 -58.11
C TYR A 45 42.51 -53.67 -58.41
N VAL A 46 42.29 -54.14 -59.63
CA VAL A 46 41.02 -54.73 -60.07
C VAL A 46 41.27 -56.15 -60.56
N SER A 47 40.46 -57.08 -60.08
CA SER A 47 40.41 -58.46 -60.56
C SER A 47 39.16 -58.68 -61.44
N GLY A 48 39.24 -59.60 -62.40
CA GLY A 48 38.14 -59.94 -63.31
C GLY A 48 38.20 -59.31 -64.71
N ALA A 49 39.22 -58.49 -65.01
CA ALA A 49 39.46 -58.00 -66.38
C ALA A 49 40.01 -59.13 -67.29
N GLY A 50 39.76 -59.05 -68.60
CA GLY A 50 40.15 -60.09 -69.55
C GLY A 50 39.34 -60.06 -70.85
N THR A 51 39.63 -61.00 -71.75
CA THR A 51 38.87 -61.20 -73.00
C THR A 51 37.83 -62.30 -72.79
N TYR A 52 36.59 -62.00 -73.13
CA TYR A 52 35.45 -62.88 -72.90
C TYR A 52 34.59 -63.00 -74.15
N LYS A 53 33.90 -64.13 -74.31
CA LYS A 53 32.89 -64.29 -75.36
C LYS A 53 31.75 -63.31 -75.13
N ARG A 54 31.24 -62.69 -76.18
CA ARG A 54 30.07 -61.81 -76.11
C ARG A 54 28.89 -62.58 -75.50
N GLY A 55 28.19 -61.94 -74.57
CA GLY A 55 27.13 -62.55 -73.76
C GLY A 55 27.61 -63.19 -72.46
N THR A 56 28.92 -63.26 -72.20
CA THR A 56 29.47 -63.75 -70.92
C THR A 56 29.22 -62.71 -69.83
N GLU A 57 28.75 -63.18 -68.67
CA GLU A 57 28.67 -62.36 -67.46
C GLU A 57 30.01 -62.38 -66.73
N VAL A 58 30.54 -61.20 -66.40
CA VAL A 58 31.85 -61.03 -65.75
C VAL A 58 31.69 -60.21 -64.48
N THR A 59 32.42 -60.59 -63.43
CA THR A 59 32.47 -59.85 -62.16
C THR A 59 33.82 -59.17 -62.02
N LEU A 60 33.79 -57.85 -61.91
CA LEU A 60 34.95 -57.05 -61.52
C LEU A 60 34.93 -56.82 -60.02
N ASN A 61 36.09 -56.97 -59.37
CA ASN A 61 36.29 -56.66 -57.95
C ASN A 61 37.48 -55.72 -57.79
N ALA A 62 37.19 -54.49 -57.38
CA ALA A 62 38.16 -53.43 -57.09
C ALA A 62 38.53 -53.42 -55.60
N VAL A 63 39.82 -53.61 -55.31
CA VAL A 63 40.35 -53.63 -53.94
C VAL A 63 41.38 -52.52 -53.79
N GLY A 64 41.13 -51.62 -52.83
CA GLY A 64 42.04 -50.52 -52.51
C GLY A 64 43.26 -51.00 -51.72
N THR A 65 44.41 -50.34 -51.93
CA THR A 65 45.66 -50.61 -51.21
C THR A 65 46.24 -49.29 -50.67
N GLY A 66 47.27 -49.37 -49.80
CA GLY A 66 47.91 -48.15 -49.27
C GLY A 66 46.98 -47.23 -48.45
N GLY A 67 45.93 -47.78 -47.85
CA GLY A 67 44.92 -47.01 -47.08
C GLY A 67 43.92 -46.23 -47.94
N GLN A 68 43.92 -46.40 -49.27
CA GLN A 68 42.89 -45.87 -50.14
C GLN A 68 41.74 -46.87 -50.30
N THR A 69 40.54 -46.36 -50.52
CA THR A 69 39.34 -47.17 -50.77
C THR A 69 38.78 -46.87 -52.16
N PHE A 70 38.18 -47.88 -52.77
CA PHE A 70 37.41 -47.71 -54.01
C PHE A 70 36.24 -46.76 -53.74
N TYR A 71 35.99 -45.78 -54.63
CA TYR A 71 34.85 -44.86 -54.47
C TYR A 71 33.97 -44.74 -55.71
N LYS A 72 34.45 -45.07 -56.91
CA LYS A 72 33.62 -45.20 -58.12
C LYS A 72 34.37 -45.83 -59.29
N TRP A 73 33.60 -46.32 -60.26
CA TRP A 73 34.03 -46.62 -61.63
C TRP A 73 33.89 -45.39 -62.53
N SER A 74 34.52 -45.42 -63.71
CA SER A 74 34.45 -44.34 -64.72
C SER A 74 33.05 -44.08 -65.28
N ASP A 75 32.17 -45.08 -65.23
CA ASP A 75 30.77 -44.99 -65.66
C ASP A 75 29.82 -44.60 -64.51
N GLY A 76 30.35 -44.28 -63.32
CA GLY A 76 29.59 -43.79 -62.18
C GLY A 76 29.11 -44.85 -61.19
N GLU A 77 29.33 -46.14 -61.46
CA GLU A 77 29.01 -47.20 -60.52
C GLU A 77 29.85 -47.08 -59.23
N THR A 78 29.22 -47.25 -58.07
CA THR A 78 29.81 -47.01 -56.74
C THR A 78 30.07 -48.29 -55.94
N THR A 79 29.59 -49.43 -56.44
CA THR A 79 29.94 -50.74 -55.89
C THR A 79 31.32 -51.18 -56.35
N SER A 80 32.18 -51.52 -55.39
CA SER A 80 33.55 -52.00 -55.66
C SER A 80 33.55 -53.37 -56.34
N VAL A 81 32.52 -54.18 -56.11
CA VAL A 81 32.25 -55.42 -56.83
C VAL A 81 31.05 -55.22 -57.71
N ARG A 82 31.19 -55.48 -59.01
CA ARG A 82 30.09 -55.36 -59.97
C ARG A 82 30.13 -56.47 -61.00
N THR A 83 28.95 -56.83 -61.47
CA THR A 83 28.77 -57.87 -62.48
C THR A 83 28.03 -57.28 -63.68
N PHE A 84 28.47 -57.62 -64.90
CA PHE A 84 27.79 -57.20 -66.12
C PHE A 84 28.05 -58.17 -67.28
N THR A 85 27.18 -58.13 -68.29
CA THR A 85 27.33 -58.93 -69.51
C THR A 85 28.19 -58.21 -70.56
N VAL A 86 29.22 -58.89 -71.06
CA VAL A 86 30.11 -58.35 -72.11
C VAL A 86 29.36 -58.31 -73.44
N GLN A 87 29.05 -57.11 -73.93
CA GLN A 87 28.41 -56.90 -75.24
C GLN A 87 29.39 -56.50 -76.34
N GLY A 88 30.61 -56.12 -75.96
CA GLY A 88 31.72 -55.70 -76.80
C GLY A 88 32.88 -55.20 -75.93
N ASP A 89 33.92 -54.63 -76.55
CA ASP A 89 35.05 -54.07 -75.83
C ASP A 89 34.59 -52.99 -74.83
N THR A 90 35.00 -53.14 -73.58
CA THR A 90 34.58 -52.28 -72.47
C THR A 90 35.82 -51.80 -71.73
N LYS A 91 35.94 -50.48 -71.56
CA LYS A 91 37.01 -49.87 -70.78
C LYS A 91 36.44 -49.19 -69.55
N LEU A 92 36.91 -49.61 -68.37
CA LEU A 92 36.53 -49.01 -67.10
C LEU A 92 37.77 -48.50 -66.35
N THR A 93 37.59 -47.48 -65.53
CA THR A 93 38.62 -47.04 -64.58
C THR A 93 38.07 -47.16 -63.16
N ALA A 94 38.77 -47.91 -62.30
CA ALA A 94 38.51 -47.89 -60.86
C ALA A 94 39.23 -46.70 -60.22
N PHE A 95 38.50 -45.87 -59.50
CA PHE A 95 39.06 -44.76 -58.75
C PHE A 95 39.15 -45.09 -57.27
N PHE A 96 40.35 -44.94 -56.73
CA PHE A 96 40.68 -45.12 -55.32
C PHE A 96 41.13 -43.78 -54.73
N ALA A 97 40.73 -43.50 -53.49
CA ALA A 97 41.18 -42.33 -52.76
C ALA A 97 41.22 -42.61 -51.27
N LYS A 98 42.08 -41.88 -50.55
CA LYS A 98 42.02 -41.82 -49.08
C LYS A 98 40.99 -40.76 -48.71
N PHE A 99 40.19 -41.06 -47.69
CA PHE A 99 39.22 -40.13 -47.14
C PHE A 99 39.49 -39.89 -45.67
N TYR A 100 39.20 -38.67 -45.21
CA TYR A 100 39.22 -38.32 -43.79
C TYR A 100 37.89 -37.70 -43.38
N LYS A 101 37.57 -37.89 -42.11
CA LYS A 101 36.33 -37.39 -41.51
C LYS A 101 36.56 -36.01 -40.90
N VAL A 102 35.76 -35.05 -41.32
CA VAL A 102 35.62 -33.75 -40.65
C VAL A 102 34.34 -33.80 -39.82
N SER A 103 34.48 -33.78 -38.50
CA SER A 103 33.36 -33.73 -37.55
C SER A 103 33.23 -32.30 -37.03
N VAL A 104 32.11 -31.65 -37.33
CA VAL A 104 31.80 -30.30 -36.86
C VAL A 104 30.72 -30.40 -35.79
N SER A 105 30.95 -29.78 -34.62
CA SER A 105 30.02 -29.80 -33.50
C SER A 105 29.61 -28.39 -33.07
N ASN A 106 28.39 -28.28 -32.55
CA ASN A 106 27.93 -27.12 -31.80
C ASN A 106 27.40 -27.64 -30.46
N PRO A 107 28.15 -27.47 -29.36
CA PRO A 107 27.71 -27.91 -28.03
C PRO A 107 26.40 -27.26 -27.57
N GLU A 108 26.04 -26.11 -28.14
CA GLU A 108 24.87 -25.31 -27.76
C GLU A 108 23.98 -25.07 -29.00
N PRO A 109 23.20 -26.08 -29.42
CA PRO A 109 22.48 -26.07 -30.70
C PRO A 109 21.45 -24.94 -30.81
N ASP A 110 20.91 -24.48 -29.69
CA ASP A 110 19.96 -23.36 -29.64
C ASP A 110 20.59 -22.01 -30.01
N ARG A 111 21.93 -21.90 -30.02
CA ARG A 111 22.66 -20.66 -30.32
C ARG A 111 22.96 -20.47 -31.79
N GLY A 112 22.87 -21.52 -32.61
CA GLY A 112 23.15 -21.41 -34.03
C GLY A 112 23.19 -22.74 -34.76
N ARG A 113 23.10 -22.66 -36.08
CA ARG A 113 23.20 -23.82 -36.99
C ARG A 113 24.60 -23.89 -37.57
N ILE A 114 25.06 -25.12 -37.83
CA ILE A 114 26.37 -25.39 -38.42
C ILE A 114 26.26 -26.35 -39.61
N ALA A 115 27.17 -26.25 -40.58
CA ALA A 115 27.32 -27.20 -41.68
C ALA A 115 28.79 -27.39 -42.06
N GLY A 116 29.07 -28.44 -42.85
CA GLY A 116 30.43 -28.79 -43.30
C GLY A 116 31.03 -30.04 -42.65
N SER A 117 30.22 -30.82 -41.91
CA SER A 117 30.62 -32.18 -41.51
C SER A 117 30.53 -33.14 -42.70
N GLY A 118 31.44 -34.10 -42.79
CA GLY A 118 31.43 -35.09 -43.86
C GLY A 118 32.73 -35.89 -44.01
N SER A 119 32.76 -36.74 -45.03
CA SER A 119 33.95 -37.47 -45.48
C SER A 119 34.50 -36.80 -46.73
N TYR A 120 35.76 -36.37 -46.68
CA TYR A 120 36.41 -35.60 -47.73
C TYR A 120 37.65 -36.35 -48.21
N LYS A 121 38.00 -36.23 -49.50
CA LYS A 121 39.22 -36.86 -50.00
C LYS A 121 40.44 -36.16 -49.41
N ASP A 122 41.51 -36.92 -49.22
CA ASP A 122 42.81 -36.38 -48.82
C ASP A 122 43.27 -35.27 -49.80
N GLY A 123 43.66 -34.12 -49.26
CA GLY A 123 44.04 -32.93 -50.01
C GLY A 123 42.88 -32.00 -50.42
N ASP A 124 41.61 -32.43 -50.30
CA ASP A 124 40.46 -31.56 -50.52
C ASP A 124 40.32 -30.52 -49.38
N SER A 125 39.38 -29.58 -49.55
CA SER A 125 39.00 -28.64 -48.49
C SER A 125 37.53 -28.80 -48.12
N ALA A 126 37.24 -28.76 -46.81
CA ALA A 126 35.89 -28.68 -46.29
C ALA A 126 35.50 -27.21 -46.09
N THR A 127 34.31 -26.84 -46.56
CA THR A 127 33.73 -25.51 -46.29
C THR A 127 32.80 -25.61 -45.11
N LEU A 128 33.15 -24.91 -44.03
CA LEU A 128 32.38 -24.87 -42.79
C LEU A 128 31.58 -23.58 -42.73
N THR A 129 30.32 -23.67 -42.31
CA THR A 129 29.45 -22.50 -42.13
C THR A 129 28.77 -22.54 -40.77
N ALA A 130 28.67 -21.39 -40.14
CA ALA A 130 27.95 -21.15 -38.91
C ALA A 130 26.95 -20.01 -39.11
N THR A 131 25.71 -20.23 -38.71
CA THR A 131 24.64 -19.23 -38.77
C THR A 131 24.08 -19.05 -37.36
N PRO A 132 24.41 -17.93 -36.67
CA PRO A 132 23.87 -17.65 -35.35
C PRO A 132 22.35 -17.57 -35.37
N ASN A 133 21.72 -18.05 -34.31
CA ASN A 133 20.32 -17.75 -34.03
C ASN A 133 20.21 -16.34 -33.43
N TYR A 134 19.01 -15.77 -33.47
CA TYR A 134 18.76 -14.44 -32.92
C TYR A 134 19.21 -14.33 -31.45
N GLY A 135 19.86 -13.21 -31.11
CA GLY A 135 20.40 -12.95 -29.77
C GLY A 135 21.76 -13.60 -29.51
N TYR A 136 22.37 -14.24 -30.50
CA TYR A 136 23.72 -14.80 -30.43
C TYR A 136 24.60 -14.28 -31.57
N LEU A 137 25.91 -14.31 -31.35
CA LEU A 137 26.94 -14.00 -32.33
C LEU A 137 27.82 -15.24 -32.51
N PHE A 138 28.28 -15.45 -33.74
CA PHE A 138 29.36 -16.39 -33.97
C PHE A 138 30.66 -15.78 -33.44
N SER A 139 31.34 -16.47 -32.54
CA SER A 139 32.61 -16.01 -31.96
C SER A 139 33.79 -16.63 -32.71
N ALA A 140 33.84 -17.97 -32.77
CA ALA A 140 34.97 -18.67 -33.37
C ALA A 140 34.68 -20.12 -33.76
N TRP A 141 35.50 -20.63 -34.67
CA TRP A 141 35.75 -22.05 -34.85
C TRP A 141 36.95 -22.44 -33.99
N THR A 142 36.85 -23.55 -33.26
CA THR A 142 37.92 -24.07 -32.43
C THR A 142 38.25 -25.53 -32.77
N GLU A 143 39.52 -25.89 -32.64
CA GLU A 143 39.99 -27.27 -32.78
C GLU A 143 40.98 -27.54 -31.65
N ASN A 144 40.75 -28.61 -30.88
CA ASN A 144 41.52 -28.94 -29.68
C ASN A 144 41.65 -27.77 -28.68
N GLY A 145 40.61 -26.94 -28.58
CA GLY A 145 40.56 -25.77 -27.68
C GLY A 145 41.19 -24.49 -28.24
N SER A 146 41.90 -24.56 -29.38
CA SER A 146 42.51 -23.38 -30.02
C SER A 146 41.58 -22.77 -31.05
N VAL A 147 41.50 -21.43 -31.09
CA VAL A 147 40.76 -20.69 -32.13
C VAL A 147 41.49 -20.84 -33.46
N ILE A 148 40.78 -21.36 -34.48
CA ILE A 148 41.31 -21.55 -35.83
C ILE A 148 40.73 -20.55 -36.83
N SER A 149 39.59 -19.94 -36.53
CA SER A 149 39.01 -18.86 -37.33
C SER A 149 37.95 -18.10 -36.52
N THR A 150 37.80 -16.80 -36.78
CA THR A 150 36.71 -15.94 -36.27
C THR A 150 35.69 -15.60 -37.36
N THR A 151 35.84 -16.12 -38.58
CA THR A 151 34.87 -15.94 -39.66
C THR A 151 33.83 -17.07 -39.64
N SER A 152 32.55 -16.71 -39.74
CA SER A 152 31.44 -17.68 -39.69
C SER A 152 31.43 -18.66 -40.87
N MET A 153 32.06 -18.29 -41.98
CA MET A 153 32.41 -19.19 -43.07
C MET A 153 33.93 -19.35 -43.14
N MET A 154 34.41 -20.59 -43.16
CA MET A 154 35.84 -20.87 -43.37
C MET A 154 36.03 -22.11 -44.26
N LYS A 155 37.15 -22.13 -44.99
CA LYS A 155 37.63 -23.34 -45.65
C LYS A 155 38.78 -23.92 -44.85
N THR A 156 38.79 -25.24 -44.71
CA THR A 156 39.82 -25.94 -43.95
C THR A 156 40.36 -27.11 -44.77
N ALA A 157 41.69 -27.23 -44.86
CA ALA A 157 42.32 -28.32 -45.58
C ALA A 157 42.11 -29.64 -44.85
N VAL A 158 41.94 -30.72 -45.61
CA VAL A 158 41.70 -32.07 -45.09
C VAL A 158 42.91 -32.96 -45.40
N GLY A 159 43.76 -33.17 -44.40
CA GLY A 159 44.90 -34.09 -44.46
C GLY A 159 44.91 -35.16 -43.36
N SER A 160 43.95 -35.09 -42.44
CA SER A 160 43.71 -36.06 -41.37
C SER A 160 42.26 -35.92 -40.89
N ASP A 161 41.81 -36.81 -40.01
CA ASP A 161 40.54 -36.60 -39.30
C ASP A 161 40.61 -35.32 -38.46
N ARG A 162 39.51 -34.58 -38.40
CA ARG A 162 39.42 -33.28 -37.71
C ARG A 162 38.14 -33.17 -36.89
N ASN A 163 38.26 -32.57 -35.72
CA ASN A 163 37.16 -32.34 -34.79
C ASN A 163 37.09 -30.85 -34.47
N ILE A 164 36.15 -30.15 -35.11
CA ILE A 164 36.03 -28.69 -35.08
C ILE A 164 34.73 -28.31 -34.36
N SER A 165 34.76 -27.29 -33.52
CA SER A 165 33.59 -26.82 -32.77
C SER A 165 33.27 -25.38 -33.12
N ALA A 166 32.00 -25.06 -33.33
CA ALA A 166 31.53 -23.67 -33.38
C ALA A 166 31.28 -23.14 -31.98
N VAL A 167 31.72 -21.90 -31.73
CA VAL A 167 31.47 -21.18 -30.49
C VAL A 167 30.56 -20.00 -30.77
N PHE A 168 29.45 -19.92 -30.03
CA PHE A 168 28.49 -18.82 -30.11
C PHE A 168 28.38 -18.11 -28.76
N GLU A 169 28.40 -16.79 -28.80
CA GLU A 169 28.29 -15.94 -27.62
C GLU A 169 26.95 -15.20 -27.60
N LYS A 170 26.43 -14.92 -26.40
CA LYS A 170 25.21 -14.11 -26.25
C LYS A 170 25.49 -12.66 -26.67
N MET A 171 24.57 -12.07 -27.42
CA MET A 171 24.54 -10.63 -27.65
C MET A 171 24.25 -9.88 -26.33
N LYS A 172 24.73 -8.65 -26.23
CA LYS A 172 24.31 -7.71 -25.20
C LYS A 172 23.25 -6.76 -25.75
N PHE A 173 22.24 -6.48 -24.94
CA PHE A 173 21.19 -5.51 -25.22
C PHE A 173 21.16 -4.44 -24.13
N SER A 174 20.76 -3.22 -24.48
CA SER A 174 20.60 -2.12 -23.54
C SER A 174 19.15 -1.98 -23.08
N LEU A 175 18.98 -1.74 -21.79
CA LEU A 175 17.70 -1.41 -21.18
C LEU A 175 17.80 -0.03 -20.54
N SER A 176 16.92 0.89 -20.95
CA SER A 176 16.74 2.17 -20.28
C SER A 176 15.47 2.11 -19.43
N ILE A 177 15.58 2.50 -18.17
CA ILE A 177 14.45 2.51 -17.24
C ILE A 177 14.18 3.95 -16.80
N SER A 178 12.92 4.37 -16.86
CA SER A 178 12.45 5.69 -16.44
C SER A 178 11.18 5.60 -15.60
N SER A 179 10.79 6.70 -14.96
CA SER A 179 9.49 6.86 -14.30
C SER A 179 8.73 8.05 -14.89
N ASN A 180 7.39 7.99 -14.89
CA ASN A 180 6.54 9.10 -15.33
C ASN A 180 6.58 10.30 -14.37
N TYR A 181 6.78 10.04 -13.07
CA TYR A 181 6.98 11.06 -12.05
C TYR A 181 8.38 10.96 -11.45
N PHE A 182 9.03 12.11 -11.25
CA PHE A 182 10.36 12.15 -10.65
C PHE A 182 10.29 11.73 -9.18
N GLY A 183 11.05 10.71 -8.81
CA GLY A 183 11.14 10.25 -7.42
C GLY A 183 9.93 9.47 -6.89
N ALA A 184 8.92 9.16 -7.73
CA ALA A 184 7.75 8.37 -7.35
C ALA A 184 8.06 6.91 -6.97
N GLY A 185 9.23 6.42 -7.34
CA GLY A 185 9.76 5.12 -6.92
C GLY A 185 11.27 5.05 -7.12
N THR A 186 11.84 3.86 -6.99
CA THR A 186 13.28 3.59 -7.20
C THR A 186 13.50 2.50 -8.23
N PRO A 187 13.08 2.71 -9.50
CA PRO A 187 13.15 1.67 -10.51
C PRO A 187 14.59 1.25 -10.81
N ALA A 188 14.88 -0.04 -10.67
CA ALA A 188 16.21 -0.64 -10.88
C ALA A 188 16.21 -1.60 -12.09
N GLY A 189 17.40 -1.95 -12.60
CA GLY A 189 17.56 -2.93 -13.70
C GLY A 189 18.01 -2.35 -15.05
N ALA A 190 18.25 -1.05 -15.15
CA ALA A 190 18.81 -0.43 -16.34
C ALA A 190 20.25 -0.92 -16.62
N GLY A 191 20.72 -0.76 -17.86
CA GLY A 191 22.09 -1.06 -18.24
C GLY A 191 22.20 -2.06 -19.39
N SER A 192 23.38 -2.68 -19.52
CA SER A 192 23.68 -3.64 -20.57
C SER A 192 23.64 -5.07 -20.02
N HIS A 193 22.81 -5.91 -20.62
CA HIS A 193 22.53 -7.28 -20.18
C HIS A 193 22.67 -8.26 -21.34
N TYR A 194 23.01 -9.51 -21.06
CA TYR A 194 23.08 -10.53 -22.10
C TYR A 194 21.70 -11.01 -22.53
N TYR A 195 21.60 -11.52 -23.75
CA TYR A 195 20.38 -12.13 -24.25
C TYR A 195 19.87 -13.26 -23.33
N LEU A 196 18.57 -13.26 -23.07
CA LEU A 196 17.86 -14.14 -22.13
C LEU A 196 18.26 -13.99 -20.66
N ASP A 197 19.00 -12.94 -20.30
CA ASP A 197 19.15 -12.60 -18.88
C ASP A 197 17.78 -12.29 -18.28
N ARG A 198 17.59 -12.70 -17.02
CA ARG A 198 16.38 -12.45 -16.25
C ARG A 198 16.69 -11.40 -15.21
N ILE A 199 16.24 -10.17 -15.45
CA ILE A 199 16.50 -9.05 -14.56
C ILE A 199 15.32 -8.82 -13.63
N HIS A 200 15.61 -8.42 -12.39
CA HIS A 200 14.59 -8.03 -11.44
C HIS A 200 14.35 -6.51 -11.54
N LEU A 201 13.10 -6.15 -11.86
CA LEU A 201 12.64 -4.78 -11.85
C LEU A 201 11.83 -4.56 -10.56
N ASP A 202 12.18 -3.53 -9.81
CA ASP A 202 11.49 -3.13 -8.56
C ASP A 202 10.91 -1.73 -8.73
N GLY A 203 9.58 -1.66 -8.81
CA GLY A 203 8.79 -0.45 -9.01
C GLY A 203 8.09 -0.02 -7.72
N SER A 204 8.64 -0.35 -6.55
CA SER A 204 8.02 -0.01 -5.27
C SER A 204 7.72 1.49 -5.17
N PRO A 205 6.44 1.87 -4.95
CA PRO A 205 6.05 3.28 -4.93
C PRO A 205 6.49 3.93 -3.62
N LYS A 206 6.91 5.20 -3.70
CA LYS A 206 7.08 6.05 -2.52
C LYS A 206 5.73 6.54 -2.00
N ARG A 207 5.70 6.94 -0.73
CA ARG A 207 4.51 7.48 -0.07
C ARG A 207 3.89 8.62 -0.88
N GLY A 208 2.58 8.53 -1.16
CA GLY A 208 1.85 9.48 -2.01
C GLY A 208 1.61 9.00 -3.43
N TYR A 209 2.24 7.89 -3.84
CA TYR A 209 2.04 7.28 -5.15
C TYR A 209 1.51 5.85 -5.03
N ALA A 210 0.84 5.39 -6.08
CA ALA A 210 0.46 4.01 -6.30
C ALA A 210 1.16 3.48 -7.56
N PHE A 211 1.68 2.25 -7.54
CA PHE A 211 2.29 1.65 -8.72
C PHE A 211 1.20 1.17 -9.68
N GLU A 212 1.30 1.55 -10.96
CA GLU A 212 0.32 1.18 -11.99
C GLU A 212 0.83 0.08 -12.93
N GLY A 213 2.14 0.02 -13.17
CA GLY A 213 2.73 -0.99 -14.03
C GLY A 213 4.04 -0.61 -14.68
N TRP A 214 4.68 -1.62 -15.26
CA TRP A 214 5.82 -1.49 -16.17
C TRP A 214 5.34 -1.45 -17.61
N TYR A 215 5.83 -0.51 -18.42
CA TYR A 215 5.36 -0.28 -19.78
C TYR A 215 6.50 -0.22 -20.80
N ASP A 216 6.24 -0.75 -22.00
CA ASP A 216 7.01 -0.50 -23.23
C ASP A 216 6.16 0.41 -24.14
N GLY A 217 6.47 1.71 -24.13
CA GLY A 217 5.60 2.72 -24.74
C GLY A 217 4.21 2.71 -24.11
N VAL A 218 3.20 2.27 -24.86
CA VAL A 218 1.81 2.12 -24.40
C VAL A 218 1.45 0.72 -23.93
N SER A 219 2.29 -0.28 -24.22
CA SER A 219 1.99 -1.68 -23.90
C SER A 219 2.42 -2.00 -22.47
N MET A 220 1.50 -2.50 -21.66
CA MET A 220 1.83 -2.94 -20.30
C MET A 220 2.59 -4.27 -20.35
N LEU A 221 3.77 -4.30 -19.73
CA LEU A 221 4.58 -5.51 -19.55
C LEU A 221 4.16 -6.28 -18.30
N SER A 222 3.83 -5.58 -17.21
CA SER A 222 3.38 -6.15 -15.95
C SER A 222 2.68 -5.10 -15.09
N GLY A 223 1.65 -5.51 -14.34
CA GLY A 223 1.03 -4.68 -13.28
C GLY A 223 1.71 -4.84 -11.91
N GLU A 224 2.60 -5.83 -11.76
CA GLU A 224 3.31 -6.08 -10.50
C GLU A 224 4.51 -5.15 -10.36
N ALA A 225 4.66 -4.52 -9.19
CA ALA A 225 5.81 -3.66 -8.87
C ALA A 225 7.13 -4.43 -8.95
N ASN A 226 7.14 -5.67 -8.46
CA ASN A 226 8.28 -6.58 -8.56
C ASN A 226 8.07 -7.51 -9.76
N PHE A 227 8.86 -7.32 -10.82
CA PHE A 227 8.67 -8.00 -12.10
C PHE A 227 9.99 -8.53 -12.64
N ILE A 228 10.00 -9.80 -13.09
CA ILE A 228 11.17 -10.40 -13.74
C ILE A 228 11.03 -10.24 -15.26
N TYR A 229 11.87 -9.40 -15.85
CA TYR A 229 11.92 -9.18 -17.29
C TYR A 229 13.01 -10.06 -17.95
N THR A 230 12.68 -10.68 -19.08
CA THR A 230 13.65 -11.46 -19.88
C THR A 230 14.16 -10.61 -21.03
N VAL A 231 15.49 -10.45 -21.10
CA VAL A 231 16.14 -9.57 -22.07
C VAL A 231 16.15 -10.21 -23.46
N VAL A 232 15.23 -9.79 -24.32
CA VAL A 232 15.12 -10.27 -25.71
C VAL A 232 15.58 -9.26 -26.75
N GLY A 233 15.97 -8.06 -26.33
CA GLY A 233 16.34 -6.98 -27.25
C GLY A 233 16.54 -5.66 -26.51
N ASN A 234 16.97 -4.62 -27.23
CA ASN A 234 17.02 -3.27 -26.67
C ASN A 234 15.60 -2.83 -26.29
N LYS A 235 15.45 -2.20 -25.11
CA LYS A 235 14.14 -1.83 -24.59
C LYS A 235 14.18 -0.55 -23.76
N ALA A 236 13.18 0.29 -23.94
CA ALA A 236 12.88 1.38 -23.02
C ALA A 236 11.66 0.97 -22.18
N ILE A 237 11.85 0.86 -20.87
CA ILE A 237 10.82 0.45 -19.93
C ILE A 237 10.50 1.64 -19.01
N THR A 238 9.23 1.98 -18.88
CA THR A 238 8.77 3.03 -17.97
C THR A 238 7.98 2.41 -16.82
N ALA A 239 8.39 2.70 -15.59
CA ALA A 239 7.56 2.51 -14.40
C ALA A 239 6.52 3.63 -14.34
N ARG A 240 5.25 3.28 -14.38
CA ARG A 240 4.16 4.24 -14.22
C ARG A 240 3.59 4.17 -12.81
N TYR A 241 3.38 5.35 -12.26
CA TYR A 241 2.80 5.57 -10.95
C TYR A 241 1.61 6.52 -11.08
N GLY A 242 0.55 6.25 -10.33
CA GLY A 242 -0.58 7.16 -10.13
C GLY A 242 -0.38 7.97 -8.84
N ILE A 243 -1.01 9.13 -8.79
CA ILE A 243 -1.04 9.99 -7.59
C ILE A 243 -2.11 9.47 -6.63
N ILE A 244 -1.83 9.42 -5.34
CA ILE A 244 -2.87 9.20 -4.31
C ILE A 244 -3.53 10.55 -4.01
N HIS A 245 -4.75 10.74 -4.49
CA HIS A 245 -5.53 11.96 -4.28
C HIS A 245 -6.18 12.01 -2.89
N ASP A 246 -5.38 12.25 -1.85
CA ASP A 246 -5.84 12.30 -0.47
C ASP A 246 -5.37 13.58 0.25
N ALA A 247 -6.34 14.40 0.67
CA ALA A 247 -6.12 15.68 1.37
C ALA A 247 -6.02 15.54 2.90
N SER A 248 -6.05 14.32 3.44
CA SER A 248 -6.03 14.05 4.87
C SER A 248 -4.77 14.57 5.57
N PHE A 249 -4.91 14.86 6.86
CA PHE A 249 -3.85 15.40 7.70
C PHE A 249 -3.99 14.94 9.16
N THR A 250 -2.90 15.02 9.91
CA THR A 250 -2.88 14.78 11.35
C THR A 250 -2.95 16.07 12.14
N LEU A 251 -3.51 15.98 13.35
CA LEU A 251 -3.53 17.04 14.36
C LEU A 251 -2.78 16.56 15.60
N PRO A 252 -2.17 17.45 16.40
CA PRO A 252 -1.59 17.06 17.66
C PRO A 252 -2.67 16.70 18.67
N ASN A 253 -2.28 15.91 19.67
CA ASN A 253 -3.15 15.63 20.80
C ASN A 253 -3.39 16.94 21.57
N ARG A 254 -4.65 17.40 21.60
CA ARG A 254 -5.12 18.59 22.32
C ARG A 254 -4.44 19.91 21.90
N PRO A 255 -4.85 20.52 20.78
CA PRO A 255 -4.44 21.88 20.40
C PRO A 255 -4.78 22.90 21.49
N MET A 256 -3.90 23.88 21.75
CA MET A 256 -4.07 24.86 22.83
C MET A 256 -4.16 26.30 22.29
N ALA A 257 -5.12 27.07 22.79
CA ALA A 257 -5.23 28.49 22.51
C ALA A 257 -4.01 29.25 23.07
N GLY A 258 -3.54 30.25 22.31
CA GLY A 258 -2.32 31.00 22.62
C GLY A 258 -1.02 30.27 22.24
N SER A 259 -1.11 29.10 21.61
CA SER A 259 0.05 28.36 21.08
C SER A 259 -0.21 27.91 19.65
N GLU A 260 0.86 27.85 18.86
CA GLU A 260 0.79 27.26 17.52
C GLU A 260 0.64 25.75 17.62
N PHE A 261 -0.07 25.18 16.67
CA PHE A 261 -0.13 23.73 16.46
C PHE A 261 -0.08 23.41 14.98
N SER A 262 0.31 22.19 14.60
CA SER A 262 0.53 21.83 13.19
C SER A 262 -0.52 20.84 12.69
N CYS A 263 -1.11 21.15 11.53
CA CYS A 263 -1.93 20.25 10.74
C CYS A 263 -1.05 19.70 9.62
N THR A 264 -0.59 18.45 9.75
CA THR A 264 0.42 17.87 8.85
C THR A 264 -0.22 16.94 7.81
N PRO A 265 -0.12 17.24 6.51
CA PRO A 265 -0.65 16.38 5.45
C PRO A 265 -0.08 14.97 5.51
N LEU A 266 -0.92 13.95 5.25
CA LEU A 266 -0.42 12.59 5.10
C LEU A 266 0.35 12.40 3.80
N TYR A 267 0.01 13.16 2.75
CA TYR A 267 0.64 13.12 1.44
C TYR A 267 0.91 14.53 0.90
N ASN A 268 2.03 14.68 0.18
CA ASN A 268 2.50 15.95 -0.35
C ASN A 268 3.31 15.77 -1.64
N VAL A 269 2.72 15.08 -2.62
CA VAL A 269 3.35 14.81 -3.92
C VAL A 269 2.47 15.40 -5.02
N GLU A 270 3.10 15.93 -6.08
CA GLU A 270 2.38 16.41 -7.28
C GLU A 270 1.23 17.40 -6.97
N ILE A 271 1.44 18.31 -6.02
CA ILE A 271 0.45 19.30 -5.61
C ILE A 271 0.55 20.53 -6.51
N ALA A 272 -0.55 20.88 -7.18
CA ALA A 272 -0.67 22.13 -7.93
C ALA A 272 -1.05 23.30 -7.01
N SER A 273 -2.05 23.09 -6.15
CA SER A 273 -2.42 24.07 -5.12
C SER A 273 -2.99 23.40 -3.86
N ARG A 274 -2.82 24.08 -2.72
CA ARG A 274 -3.36 23.64 -1.42
C ARG A 274 -3.95 24.84 -0.70
N GLN A 275 -5.18 24.70 -0.24
CA GLN A 275 -5.91 25.73 0.49
C GLN A 275 -6.40 25.19 1.83
N TRP A 276 -6.27 26.00 2.87
CA TRP A 276 -6.70 25.67 4.22
C TRP A 276 -7.83 26.61 4.65
N VAL A 277 -8.87 26.04 5.22
CA VAL A 277 -10.04 26.80 5.68
C VAL A 277 -10.33 26.42 7.13
N THR A 278 -10.58 27.42 7.97
CA THR A 278 -11.00 27.24 9.36
C THR A 278 -12.36 27.86 9.59
N GLN A 279 -13.26 27.11 10.18
CA GLN A 279 -14.63 27.52 10.47
C GLN A 279 -14.99 27.23 11.92
N ASP A 280 -15.90 28.01 12.47
CA ASP A 280 -16.59 27.65 13.69
C ASP A 280 -17.37 26.34 13.44
N ALA A 281 -17.14 25.32 14.26
CA ALA A 281 -17.69 24.00 14.03
C ALA A 281 -19.22 23.94 14.25
N ASN A 282 -19.78 24.87 15.02
CA ASN A 282 -21.20 24.91 15.37
C ASN A 282 -21.98 25.81 14.40
N LEU A 283 -21.44 26.98 14.07
CA LEU A 283 -22.11 27.98 13.24
C LEU A 283 -21.79 27.85 11.75
N GLY A 284 -20.70 27.16 11.39
CA GLY A 284 -20.19 27.06 10.01
C GLY A 284 -19.61 28.38 9.46
N ALA A 285 -19.64 29.46 10.25
CA ALA A 285 -19.06 30.75 9.92
C ALA A 285 -17.52 30.62 9.82
N GLN A 286 -16.92 31.42 8.93
CA GLN A 286 -15.47 31.53 8.85
C GLN A 286 -14.91 31.99 10.20
N LEU A 287 -13.92 31.25 10.70
CA LEU A 287 -13.24 31.56 11.96
C LEU A 287 -11.73 31.52 11.71
N PRO A 288 -11.16 32.57 11.12
CA PRO A 288 -9.73 32.61 10.85
C PRO A 288 -8.94 32.59 12.17
N PRO A 289 -7.77 31.93 12.21
CA PRO A 289 -6.89 32.04 13.35
C PRO A 289 -6.36 33.48 13.50
N ALA A 290 -5.87 33.82 14.68
CA ALA A 290 -5.23 35.12 14.91
C ALA A 290 -3.95 35.27 14.08
N TYR A 291 -3.25 34.16 13.85
CA TYR A 291 -2.10 34.06 12.97
C TYR A 291 -2.05 32.66 12.37
N SER A 292 -1.54 32.54 11.15
CA SER A 292 -1.17 31.23 10.60
C SER A 292 -0.01 31.35 9.63
N ARG A 293 0.77 30.27 9.51
CA ARG A 293 1.76 30.12 8.45
C ARG A 293 1.69 28.73 7.82
N GLN A 294 2.32 28.60 6.66
CA GLN A 294 2.50 27.32 5.99
C GLN A 294 3.91 26.78 6.21
N GLY A 295 4.03 25.49 6.52
CA GLY A 295 5.30 24.77 6.54
C GLY A 295 5.79 24.42 5.13
N TYR A 296 7.09 24.15 4.99
CA TYR A 296 7.69 23.73 3.71
C TYR A 296 7.10 22.42 3.16
N ASP A 297 6.57 21.58 4.03
CA ASP A 297 5.90 20.31 3.74
C ASP A 297 4.39 20.46 3.44
N GLY A 298 3.91 21.71 3.29
CA GLY A 298 2.50 22.01 3.08
C GLY A 298 1.66 22.00 4.35
N SER A 299 2.26 21.77 5.53
CA SER A 299 1.58 21.83 6.82
C SER A 299 0.95 23.18 7.08
N TYR A 300 -0.21 23.19 7.72
CA TYR A 300 -0.88 24.40 8.18
C TYR A 300 -0.65 24.60 9.67
N ILE A 301 -0.13 25.77 10.05
CA ILE A 301 0.27 26.06 11.42
C ILE A 301 -0.54 27.27 11.93
N PRO A 302 -1.77 27.07 12.45
CA PRO A 302 -2.59 28.12 13.03
C PRO A 302 -2.26 28.42 14.50
N LEU A 303 -2.58 29.64 14.91
CA LEU A 303 -2.65 30.11 16.30
C LEU A 303 -4.01 30.77 16.54
N PHE A 304 -4.79 30.22 17.47
CA PHE A 304 -6.03 30.84 17.94
C PHE A 304 -5.78 31.51 19.29
N SER A 305 -6.18 32.78 19.44
CA SER A 305 -6.03 33.50 20.72
C SER A 305 -7.01 33.02 21.79
N ASN A 306 -8.18 32.55 21.36
CA ASN A 306 -9.27 32.10 22.23
C ASN A 306 -9.57 30.63 21.97
N PRO A 307 -10.04 29.89 22.98
CA PRO A 307 -10.47 28.52 22.77
C PRO A 307 -11.73 28.50 21.90
N ALA A 308 -11.84 27.48 21.06
CA ALA A 308 -12.95 27.33 20.12
C ALA A 308 -13.08 25.89 19.65
N LYS A 309 -14.30 25.48 19.29
CA LYS A 309 -14.53 24.25 18.53
C LYS A 309 -14.41 24.59 17.05
N VAL A 310 -13.36 24.10 16.40
CA VAL A 310 -12.98 24.50 15.05
C VAL A 310 -13.09 23.33 14.09
N ARG A 311 -13.65 23.60 12.90
CA ARG A 311 -13.56 22.72 11.74
C ARG A 311 -12.39 23.19 10.89
N ILE A 312 -11.46 22.29 10.59
CA ILE A 312 -10.31 22.54 9.73
C ILE A 312 -10.47 21.71 8.47
N THR A 313 -10.43 22.37 7.31
CA THR A 313 -10.57 21.74 6.00
C THR A 313 -9.32 22.00 5.16
N CYS A 314 -8.77 20.93 4.58
CA CYS A 314 -7.70 20.96 3.60
C CYS A 314 -8.29 20.65 2.22
N ASN A 315 -8.12 21.57 1.28
CA ASN A 315 -8.48 21.43 -0.12
C ASN A 315 -7.22 21.32 -0.96
N VAL A 316 -7.12 20.30 -1.80
CA VAL A 316 -5.94 20.01 -2.60
C VAL A 316 -6.34 19.84 -4.06
N GLU A 317 -5.62 20.52 -4.95
CA GLU A 317 -5.64 20.31 -6.39
C GLU A 317 -4.29 19.75 -6.82
N TYR A 318 -4.30 18.65 -7.54
CA TYR A 318 -3.11 17.93 -7.99
C TYR A 318 -2.71 18.35 -9.40
N THR A 319 -1.46 18.09 -9.80
CA THR A 319 -0.92 18.47 -11.12
C THR A 319 -1.62 17.78 -12.30
N ASP A 320 -2.33 16.68 -12.05
CA ASP A 320 -3.19 15.99 -13.02
C ASP A 320 -4.63 16.55 -13.10
N GLY A 321 -4.93 17.61 -12.33
CA GLY A 321 -6.23 18.29 -12.30
C GLY A 321 -7.27 17.65 -11.38
N GLN A 322 -6.96 16.53 -10.74
CA GLN A 322 -7.85 15.94 -9.73
C GLN A 322 -7.87 16.78 -8.46
N ARG A 323 -8.94 16.63 -7.67
CA ARG A 323 -9.15 17.39 -6.43
C ARG A 323 -9.54 16.47 -5.29
N ALA A 324 -9.04 16.79 -4.10
CA ALA A 324 -9.40 16.12 -2.86
C ALA A 324 -9.70 17.14 -1.76
N GLU A 325 -10.66 16.81 -0.90
CA GLU A 325 -10.99 17.59 0.29
C GLU A 325 -11.00 16.65 1.51
N TYR A 326 -10.46 17.14 2.63
CA TYR A 326 -10.60 16.49 3.92
C TYR A 326 -10.90 17.51 5.01
N SER A 327 -11.88 17.22 5.87
CA SER A 327 -12.32 18.08 6.94
C SER A 327 -12.42 17.31 8.25
N THR A 328 -11.96 17.91 9.35
CA THR A 328 -12.11 17.35 10.69
C THR A 328 -12.41 18.45 11.71
N VAL A 329 -13.02 18.07 12.84
CA VAL A 329 -13.38 18.98 13.94
C VAL A 329 -12.48 18.69 15.14
N THR A 330 -11.93 19.74 15.73
CA THR A 330 -11.15 19.66 16.97
C THR A 330 -11.52 20.80 17.92
N ILE A 331 -11.24 20.61 19.20
CA ILE A 331 -11.31 21.70 20.19
C ILE A 331 -9.91 22.29 20.33
N VAL A 332 -9.78 23.59 20.04
CA VAL A 332 -8.64 24.39 20.48
C VAL A 332 -8.92 24.75 21.93
N ASP A 333 -8.23 24.07 22.83
CA ASP A 333 -8.52 24.07 24.24
C ASP A 333 -7.83 25.20 24.99
N LYS A 334 -8.33 25.53 26.16
CA LYS A 334 -7.68 26.43 27.11
C LYS A 334 -7.99 25.97 28.51
N THR A 335 -6.95 25.93 29.33
CA THR A 335 -7.10 25.75 30.77
C THR A 335 -7.29 27.12 31.41
N TYR A 336 -8.35 27.25 32.20
CA TYR A 336 -8.63 28.41 33.03
C TYR A 336 -8.42 28.05 34.49
N THR A 337 -7.87 28.98 35.26
CA THR A 337 -7.89 28.93 36.72
C THR A 337 -9.03 29.81 37.21
N LYS A 338 -10.11 29.20 37.68
CA LYS A 338 -11.26 29.89 38.26
C LYS A 338 -10.97 30.13 39.74
N ASN A 339 -10.86 31.39 40.11
CA ASN A 339 -10.64 31.82 41.48
C ASN A 339 -12.00 32.03 42.15
N PHE A 340 -12.19 31.42 43.31
CA PHE A 340 -13.37 31.54 44.15
C PHE A 340 -12.99 32.17 45.48
N THR A 341 -13.83 33.09 45.95
CA THR A 341 -13.64 33.77 47.22
C THR A 341 -14.96 33.75 47.96
N TRP A 342 -14.95 33.25 49.18
CA TRP A 342 -16.13 33.28 50.03
C TRP A 342 -15.75 33.49 51.48
N ASP A 343 -16.66 34.09 52.20
CA ASP A 343 -16.45 34.40 53.59
C ASP A 343 -17.00 33.30 54.49
N TYR A 344 -16.29 33.09 55.59
CA TYR A 344 -16.73 32.27 56.70
C TYR A 344 -16.39 32.98 58.00
N THR A 345 -16.96 32.52 59.10
CA THR A 345 -16.80 33.15 60.40
C THR A 345 -16.38 32.12 61.43
N TYR A 346 -15.52 32.54 62.34
CA TYR A 346 -15.06 31.74 63.46
C TYR A 346 -15.44 32.50 64.74
N GLY A 347 -16.46 32.06 65.48
CA GLY A 347 -16.94 32.84 66.63
C GLY A 347 -17.90 32.13 67.58
N TYR A 348 -17.81 32.53 68.86
CA TYR A 348 -18.61 32.09 70.00
C TYR A 348 -20.03 32.68 69.95
N VAL A 349 -21.07 31.84 70.04
CA VAL A 349 -22.45 32.30 70.23
C VAL A 349 -22.79 32.19 71.72
N GLN A 350 -22.94 33.33 72.40
CA GLN A 350 -23.08 33.43 73.86
C GLN A 350 -24.30 32.74 74.49
N ASN A 351 -25.24 32.19 73.72
CA ASN A 351 -26.54 31.76 74.25
C ASN A 351 -26.95 30.30 74.05
N HIS A 352 -26.10 29.42 73.50
CA HIS A 352 -26.38 27.97 73.56
C HIS A 352 -25.06 27.21 73.71
N ASN A 353 -24.86 26.59 74.88
CA ASN A 353 -23.71 25.76 75.23
C ASN A 353 -23.52 24.58 74.26
N LEU A 354 -22.84 24.77 73.11
CA LEU A 354 -22.21 23.73 72.31
C LEU A 354 -21.04 24.31 71.49
N LEU A 355 -19.84 23.88 71.87
CA LEU A 355 -18.65 23.54 71.06
C LEU A 355 -18.00 24.55 70.09
N TRP A 356 -16.67 24.43 70.00
CA TRP A 356 -15.78 25.15 69.11
C TRP A 356 -15.93 24.67 67.67
N GLY A 357 -16.56 25.46 66.79
CA GLY A 357 -16.43 25.30 65.35
C GLY A 357 -17.34 26.18 64.50
N LEU A 358 -17.25 26.00 63.17
CA LEU A 358 -17.69 26.94 62.14
C LEU A 358 -19.20 27.19 62.11
N ILE A 359 -19.62 28.33 62.66
CA ILE A 359 -21.03 28.67 62.74
C ILE A 359 -21.23 30.17 62.43
N LYS A 360 -22.02 30.41 61.38
CA LYS A 360 -22.83 31.61 61.05
C LYS A 360 -22.15 32.96 60.81
N TRP A 361 -22.61 33.63 59.74
CA TRP A 361 -22.37 35.05 59.45
C TRP A 361 -22.46 35.91 60.73
N THR A 362 -21.45 36.73 60.97
CA THR A 362 -21.43 37.73 62.03
C THR A 362 -21.26 39.10 61.39
N THR A 363 -21.98 40.09 61.89
CA THR A 363 -21.76 41.51 61.55
C THR A 363 -20.44 42.03 62.12
N ASN A 364 -19.77 41.25 62.98
CA ASN A 364 -18.51 41.63 63.56
C ASN A 364 -17.37 41.33 62.59
N GLU A 365 -16.92 42.37 61.88
CA GLU A 365 -15.84 42.31 60.88
C GLU A 365 -14.55 41.66 61.41
N THR A 366 -14.32 41.67 62.73
CA THR A 366 -13.14 41.08 63.36
C THR A 366 -13.11 39.54 63.42
N ALA A 367 -14.24 38.84 63.25
CA ALA A 367 -14.32 37.36 63.29
C ALA A 367 -14.54 36.71 61.91
N LYS A 368 -14.61 37.53 60.86
CA LYS A 368 -14.77 37.12 59.47
C LYS A 368 -13.41 36.71 58.89
N LYS A 369 -13.35 35.51 58.31
CA LYS A 369 -12.20 35.00 57.57
C LYS A 369 -12.64 34.75 56.13
N THR A 370 -11.80 35.13 55.18
CA THR A 370 -12.05 34.91 53.75
C THR A 370 -11.26 33.69 53.31
N MET A 371 -11.91 32.76 52.63
CA MET A 371 -11.27 31.62 51.97
C MET A 371 -11.14 31.93 50.49
N THR A 372 -10.01 31.54 49.90
CA THR A 372 -9.83 31.52 48.45
C THR A 372 -9.59 30.10 47.98
N MET A 373 -10.07 29.79 46.79
CA MET A 373 -9.83 28.52 46.13
C MET A 373 -9.68 28.69 44.64
N ASP A 374 -8.65 28.05 44.10
CA ASP A 374 -8.45 27.92 42.67
C ASP A 374 -8.97 26.57 42.18
N CYS A 375 -9.72 26.61 41.10
CA CYS A 375 -10.17 25.42 40.38
C CYS A 375 -9.68 25.50 38.93
N SER A 376 -8.99 24.45 38.48
CA SER A 376 -8.55 24.33 37.10
C SER A 376 -9.62 23.67 36.26
N VAL A 377 -10.08 24.35 35.21
CA VAL A 377 -11.10 23.86 34.27
C VAL A 377 -10.65 24.08 32.83
N THR A 378 -10.97 23.14 31.95
CA THR A 378 -10.69 23.22 30.52
C THR A 378 -11.95 23.55 29.71
N PHE A 379 -11.75 24.26 28.60
CA PHE A 379 -12.82 24.54 27.64
C PHE A 379 -13.33 23.27 26.95
N SER A 380 -12.45 22.28 26.74
CA SER A 380 -12.80 20.97 26.19
C SER A 380 -13.84 20.22 27.04
N GLU A 381 -13.63 20.13 28.34
CA GLU A 381 -14.57 19.49 29.26
C GLU A 381 -15.87 20.31 29.41
N TYR A 382 -15.77 21.65 29.46
CA TYR A 382 -16.95 22.51 29.45
C TYR A 382 -17.82 22.24 28.20
N THR A 383 -17.19 22.19 27.03
CA THR A 383 -17.88 21.88 25.76
C THR A 383 -18.49 20.48 25.78
N ARG A 384 -17.79 19.48 26.35
CA ARG A 384 -18.32 18.12 26.52
C ARG A 384 -19.61 18.11 27.34
N TYR A 385 -19.66 18.84 28.45
CA TYR A 385 -20.87 18.94 29.27
C TYR A 385 -22.00 19.68 28.56
N ARG A 386 -21.70 20.83 27.93
CA ARG A 386 -22.66 21.60 27.13
C ARG A 386 -23.31 20.76 26.02
N GLU A 387 -22.56 19.87 25.39
CA GLU A 387 -23.02 19.01 24.30
C GLU A 387 -23.70 17.71 24.77
N ALA A 388 -23.41 17.26 26.00
CA ALA A 388 -24.08 16.11 26.60
C ALA A 388 -25.54 16.42 27.01
N LEU A 389 -25.93 17.70 27.00
CA LEU A 389 -27.25 18.14 27.44
C LEU A 389 -28.33 17.89 26.39
N LYS A 390 -29.48 17.42 26.86
CA LYS A 390 -30.72 17.36 26.09
C LYS A 390 -31.57 18.56 26.49
N PRO A 391 -32.04 19.42 25.57
CA PRO A 391 -32.94 20.51 25.91
C PRO A 391 -34.18 19.94 26.59
N VAL A 392 -34.42 20.37 27.84
CA VAL A 392 -35.53 19.89 28.65
C VAL A 392 -36.75 20.77 28.36
N ASN A 393 -37.56 20.39 27.37
CA ASN A 393 -38.88 21.03 27.19
C ASN A 393 -39.80 20.60 28.34
N GLY A 394 -39.85 21.43 29.38
CA GLY A 394 -40.65 21.24 30.59
C GLY A 394 -40.04 20.22 31.54
N TRP A 395 -40.13 20.49 32.85
CA TRP A 395 -39.68 19.63 33.95
C TRP A 395 -40.00 18.15 33.71
N ARG A 396 -39.09 17.39 33.09
CA ARG A 396 -39.14 15.94 33.19
C ARG A 396 -38.64 15.59 34.58
N ARG A 397 -39.59 15.57 35.52
CA ARG A 397 -39.49 15.25 36.95
C ARG A 397 -38.86 13.88 37.28
N GLY A 398 -37.99 13.33 36.45
CA GLY A 398 -37.33 12.03 36.64
C GLY A 398 -35.82 12.11 36.89
N ASP A 399 -35.12 13.14 36.40
CA ASP A 399 -33.68 13.02 36.12
C ASP A 399 -32.77 14.04 36.85
N MET A 400 -33.27 14.84 37.80
CA MET A 400 -32.44 15.84 38.51
C MET A 400 -31.18 15.25 39.17
N ALA A 401 -31.27 14.03 39.72
CA ALA A 401 -30.13 13.36 40.32
C ALA A 401 -29.01 13.02 39.30
N SER A 402 -29.31 12.86 37.99
CA SER A 402 -28.29 12.52 36.99
C SER A 402 -27.35 13.69 36.68
N PHE A 403 -27.73 14.91 37.03
CA PHE A 403 -26.88 16.10 36.91
C PHE A 403 -25.87 16.22 38.04
N VAL A 404 -26.06 15.47 39.13
CA VAL A 404 -25.15 15.45 40.28
C VAL A 404 -23.93 14.58 39.95
N THR A 405 -22.98 15.13 39.19
CA THR A 405 -21.77 14.43 38.71
C THR A 405 -20.67 14.34 39.78
N TYR A 406 -20.96 13.73 40.92
CA TYR A 406 -20.03 13.62 42.05
C TYR A 406 -18.75 12.82 41.76
N GLY A 407 -18.75 11.99 40.71
CA GLY A 407 -17.56 11.25 40.25
C GLY A 407 -16.67 12.05 39.29
N ASP A 408 -17.06 13.26 38.90
CA ASP A 408 -16.24 14.11 38.05
C ASP A 408 -14.89 14.44 38.72
N PRO A 409 -13.74 14.32 38.02
CA PRO A 409 -12.43 14.56 38.62
C PRO A 409 -12.26 15.95 39.26
N MET A 410 -12.88 16.99 38.69
CA MET A 410 -12.87 18.33 39.27
C MET A 410 -13.65 18.34 40.59
N ILE A 411 -14.84 17.74 40.63
CA ILE A 411 -15.65 17.65 41.87
C ILE A 411 -14.94 16.82 42.95
N VAL A 412 -14.33 15.69 42.58
CA VAL A 412 -13.53 14.88 43.53
C VAL A 412 -12.35 15.68 44.08
N SER A 413 -11.69 16.49 43.25
CA SER A 413 -10.60 17.38 43.68
C SER A 413 -11.10 18.47 44.65
N LEU A 414 -12.26 19.09 44.37
CA LEU A 414 -12.92 20.04 45.28
C LEU A 414 -13.23 19.35 46.62
N ALA A 415 -13.88 18.19 46.58
CA ALA A 415 -14.26 17.41 47.76
C ALA A 415 -13.05 17.01 48.62
N SER A 416 -11.95 16.61 48.00
CA SER A 416 -10.70 16.28 48.70
C SER A 416 -10.09 17.53 49.37
N THR A 417 -10.09 18.66 48.65
CA THR A 417 -9.62 19.95 49.18
C THR A 417 -10.45 20.36 50.38
N PHE A 418 -11.78 20.34 50.24
CA PHE A 418 -12.71 20.67 51.31
C PHE A 418 -12.57 19.72 52.49
N SER A 419 -12.50 18.41 52.27
CA SER A 419 -12.27 17.43 53.36
C SER A 419 -10.99 17.72 54.14
N SER A 420 -9.93 18.16 53.45
CA SER A 420 -8.65 18.50 54.07
C SER A 420 -8.73 19.78 54.90
N VAL A 421 -9.28 20.87 54.36
CA VAL A 421 -9.39 22.15 55.09
C VAL A 421 -10.42 22.10 56.23
N THR A 422 -11.36 21.14 56.16
CA THR A 422 -12.41 20.92 57.16
C THR A 422 -12.15 19.72 58.07
N ALA A 423 -10.92 19.18 58.10
CA ALA A 423 -10.61 17.93 58.80
C ALA A 423 -10.93 17.98 60.30
N ASN A 424 -10.70 19.13 60.95
CA ASN A 424 -10.90 19.32 62.40
C ASN A 424 -12.33 19.76 62.78
N LEU A 425 -13.26 19.72 61.84
CA LEU A 425 -14.64 20.18 62.04
C LEU A 425 -15.60 19.03 62.19
N THR A 426 -16.73 19.30 62.85
CA THR A 426 -17.86 18.36 62.87
C THR A 426 -18.44 18.19 61.46
N SER A 427 -19.18 17.09 61.25
CA SER A 427 -19.86 16.85 59.97
C SER A 427 -20.84 17.98 59.59
N LEU A 428 -21.56 18.55 60.56
CA LEU A 428 -22.46 19.68 60.33
C LEU A 428 -21.70 20.94 59.87
N GLU A 429 -20.60 21.26 60.54
CA GLU A 429 -19.77 22.42 60.20
C GLU A 429 -19.11 22.27 58.83
N ARG A 430 -18.69 21.05 58.49
CA ARG A 430 -18.18 20.72 57.15
C ARG A 430 -19.27 20.89 56.09
N ALA A 431 -20.47 20.39 56.33
CA ALA A 431 -21.60 20.55 55.42
C ALA A 431 -21.99 22.02 55.25
N GLN A 432 -21.96 22.81 56.33
CA GLN A 432 -22.21 24.25 56.28
C GLN A 432 -21.09 25.00 55.55
N PHE A 433 -19.83 24.59 55.71
CA PHE A 433 -18.70 25.19 54.98
C PHE A 433 -18.86 25.07 53.47
N VAL A 434 -19.27 23.90 52.98
CA VAL A 434 -19.55 23.67 51.55
C VAL A 434 -20.78 24.46 51.10
N LEU A 435 -21.81 24.57 51.94
CA LEU A 435 -23.01 25.35 51.62
C LEU A 435 -22.64 26.82 51.42
N ASN A 436 -21.82 27.36 52.33
CA ASN A 436 -21.30 28.71 52.24
C ASN A 436 -20.46 28.94 50.98
N PHE A 437 -19.64 27.97 50.59
CA PHE A 437 -18.90 28.05 49.33
C PHE A 437 -19.84 28.20 48.14
N VAL A 438 -20.81 27.29 47.99
CA VAL A 438 -21.73 27.31 46.85
C VAL A 438 -22.57 28.59 46.85
N SER A 439 -23.14 28.97 47.99
CA SER A 439 -24.05 30.13 48.09
C SER A 439 -23.37 31.49 47.95
N CYS A 440 -22.05 31.58 48.15
CA CYS A 440 -21.33 32.85 48.10
C CYS A 440 -20.36 32.96 46.93
N ALA A 441 -19.83 31.84 46.46
CA ALA A 441 -18.82 31.83 45.39
C ALA A 441 -19.43 31.72 43.99
N ILE A 442 -20.69 31.29 43.89
CA ILE A 442 -21.47 31.22 42.64
C ILE A 442 -22.46 32.39 42.62
N THR A 443 -22.42 33.19 41.55
CA THR A 443 -23.36 34.29 41.38
C THR A 443 -24.70 33.74 40.89
N TYR A 444 -25.79 34.07 41.59
CA TYR A 444 -27.13 33.70 41.14
C TYR A 444 -27.50 34.47 39.86
N VAL A 445 -27.72 33.74 38.77
CA VAL A 445 -28.15 34.29 37.47
C VAL A 445 -29.15 33.31 36.86
N THR A 446 -30.27 33.81 36.37
CA THR A 446 -31.30 32.96 35.75
C THR A 446 -30.78 32.30 34.47
N ASP A 447 -31.35 31.17 34.08
CA ASP A 447 -31.00 30.51 32.83
C ASP A 447 -31.20 31.39 31.59
N GLN A 448 -32.26 32.20 31.58
CA GLN A 448 -32.56 33.10 30.47
C GLN A 448 -31.45 34.13 30.27
N GLU A 449 -30.83 34.59 31.36
CA GLU A 449 -29.72 35.54 31.33
C GLU A 449 -28.38 34.85 31.08
N SER A 450 -28.15 33.67 31.66
CA SER A 450 -26.85 33.00 31.58
C SER A 450 -26.65 32.16 30.32
N THR A 451 -27.72 31.58 29.77
CA THR A 451 -27.66 30.65 28.63
C THR A 451 -28.54 31.07 27.46
N GLY A 452 -29.51 31.95 27.69
CA GLY A 452 -30.52 32.35 26.70
C GLY A 452 -31.73 31.43 26.62
N TYR A 453 -31.72 30.31 27.35
CA TYR A 453 -32.86 29.40 27.46
C TYR A 453 -33.73 29.75 28.65
N VAL A 454 -35.03 29.50 28.55
CA VAL A 454 -35.97 29.70 29.68
C VAL A 454 -35.63 28.79 30.86
N GLU A 455 -35.12 27.59 30.59
CA GLU A 455 -34.67 26.61 31.58
C GLU A 455 -33.47 25.83 31.01
N TYR A 456 -32.43 25.66 31.80
CA TYR A 456 -31.15 25.05 31.46
C TYR A 456 -30.43 24.49 32.69
N PHE A 457 -30.57 23.20 32.93
CA PHE A 457 -29.84 22.54 34.01
C PHE A 457 -28.35 22.45 33.66
N LYS A 458 -27.49 23.12 34.43
CA LYS A 458 -26.04 23.02 34.30
C LYS A 458 -25.53 21.81 35.06
N TYR A 459 -24.54 21.13 34.47
CA TYR A 459 -23.71 20.23 35.25
C TYR A 459 -22.85 21.03 36.23
N PRO A 460 -22.49 20.48 37.41
CA PRO A 460 -21.57 21.11 38.37
C PRO A 460 -20.29 21.69 37.75
N TYR A 461 -19.77 21.04 36.69
CA TYR A 461 -18.60 21.52 35.95
C TYR A 461 -18.87 22.84 35.22
N GLU A 462 -20.03 22.98 34.58
CA GLU A 462 -20.46 24.22 33.93
C GLU A 462 -20.69 25.34 34.94
N THR A 463 -21.34 25.04 36.07
CA THR A 463 -21.57 26.01 37.16
C THR A 463 -20.24 26.57 37.69
N ILE A 464 -19.23 25.72 37.88
CA ILE A 464 -17.87 26.14 38.27
C ILE A 464 -17.17 26.91 37.14
N TYR A 465 -17.33 26.48 35.89
CA TYR A 465 -16.70 27.14 34.74
C TYR A 465 -17.26 28.56 34.54
N ASP A 466 -18.59 28.72 34.52
CA ASP A 466 -19.23 30.01 34.32
C ASP A 466 -19.20 30.88 35.58
N LYS A 467 -19.09 30.25 36.76
CA LYS A 467 -19.26 30.86 38.08
C LYS A 467 -20.65 31.47 38.32
N VAL A 468 -21.63 31.02 37.55
CA VAL A 468 -23.02 31.44 37.67
C VAL A 468 -23.95 30.24 37.51
N GLY A 469 -25.10 30.31 38.17
CA GLY A 469 -26.19 29.37 38.05
C GLY A 469 -27.35 29.77 38.95
N ASP A 470 -28.51 29.17 38.76
CA ASP A 470 -29.68 29.42 39.59
C ASP A 470 -29.94 28.26 40.57
N CYS A 471 -31.20 27.97 40.91
CA CYS A 471 -31.54 27.18 42.09
C CYS A 471 -31.10 25.72 41.96
N GLU A 472 -31.33 25.09 40.82
CA GLU A 472 -30.96 23.72 40.55
C GLU A 472 -29.46 23.57 40.30
N ASP A 473 -28.82 24.50 39.61
CA ASP A 473 -27.40 24.46 39.29
C ASP A 473 -26.56 24.43 40.58
N THR A 474 -26.92 25.32 41.50
CA THR A 474 -26.26 25.43 42.79
C THR A 474 -26.60 24.25 43.69
N ALA A 475 -27.83 23.73 43.64
CA ALA A 475 -28.21 22.51 44.34
C ALA A 475 -27.43 21.28 43.84
N PHE A 476 -27.26 21.13 42.52
CA PHE A 476 -26.48 20.05 41.92
C PHE A 476 -25.01 20.12 42.31
N LEU A 477 -24.42 21.32 42.27
CA LEU A 477 -23.02 21.53 42.69
C LEU A 477 -22.81 21.18 44.17
N TYR A 478 -23.68 21.66 45.06
CA TYR A 478 -23.59 21.32 46.48
C TYR A 478 -23.73 19.81 46.72
N ALA A 479 -24.76 19.20 46.14
CA ALA A 479 -25.00 17.77 46.26
C ALA A 479 -23.81 16.95 45.73
N ALA A 480 -23.21 17.37 44.60
CA ALA A 480 -22.10 16.66 43.98
C ALA A 480 -20.86 16.67 44.87
N ILE A 481 -20.50 17.83 45.42
CA ILE A 481 -19.37 17.98 46.34
C ILE A 481 -19.62 17.17 47.61
N MET A 482 -20.78 17.32 48.24
CA MET A 482 -21.10 16.60 49.49
C MET A 482 -21.15 15.09 49.29
N ARG A 483 -21.67 14.61 48.16
CA ARG A 483 -21.66 13.19 47.81
C ARG A 483 -20.24 12.66 47.62
N ALA A 484 -19.39 13.41 46.92
CA ALA A 484 -17.98 13.08 46.74
C ALA A 484 -17.18 13.09 48.05
N MET A 485 -17.61 13.89 49.04
CA MET A 485 -17.06 13.90 50.41
C MET A 485 -17.58 12.74 51.28
N GLY A 486 -18.44 11.87 50.74
CA GLY A 486 -18.95 10.66 51.41
C GLY A 486 -20.28 10.83 52.14
N TYR A 487 -20.95 11.97 52.02
CA TYR A 487 -22.27 12.17 52.62
C TYR A 487 -23.39 11.59 51.73
N SER A 488 -24.48 11.15 52.35
CA SER A 488 -25.71 10.84 51.62
C SER A 488 -26.45 12.15 51.31
N VAL A 489 -26.80 12.35 50.04
CA VAL A 489 -27.50 13.54 49.57
C VAL A 489 -28.71 13.19 48.73
N VAL A 490 -29.62 14.15 48.61
CA VAL A 490 -30.76 14.13 47.69
C VAL A 490 -30.87 15.50 47.03
N VAL A 491 -31.60 15.59 45.93
CA VAL A 491 -32.10 16.86 45.41
C VAL A 491 -33.59 16.95 45.72
N PHE A 492 -34.04 18.10 46.19
CA PHE A 492 -35.43 18.41 46.44
C PHE A 492 -35.96 19.32 45.33
N GLY A 493 -36.96 18.84 44.60
CA GLY A 493 -37.73 19.66 43.67
C GLY A 493 -38.95 20.25 44.37
N LEU A 494 -39.05 21.57 44.40
CA LEU A 494 -40.18 22.34 44.92
C LEU A 494 -40.89 23.07 43.76
N PRO A 495 -42.12 23.58 43.94
CA PRO A 495 -42.78 24.36 42.90
C PRO A 495 -41.97 25.61 42.53
N GLY A 496 -41.38 25.61 41.34
CA GLY A 496 -40.55 26.71 40.82
C GLY A 496 -39.21 26.91 41.51
N HIS A 497 -38.69 25.88 42.21
CA HIS A 497 -37.42 25.97 42.93
C HIS A 497 -36.78 24.59 43.13
N ALA A 498 -35.47 24.53 43.27
CA ALA A 498 -34.72 23.34 43.61
C ALA A 498 -33.78 23.61 44.79
N MET A 499 -33.58 22.60 45.64
CA MET A 499 -32.66 22.65 46.78
C MET A 499 -31.92 21.34 46.91
N ALA A 500 -30.77 21.35 47.56
CA ALA A 500 -30.12 20.10 47.97
C ALA A 500 -30.64 19.63 49.34
N GLY A 501 -30.46 18.36 49.62
CA GLY A 501 -30.68 17.76 50.93
C GLY A 501 -29.48 16.92 51.35
N VAL A 502 -29.06 17.02 52.62
CA VAL A 502 -27.94 16.24 53.15
C VAL A 502 -28.30 15.52 54.43
N SER A 503 -27.91 14.25 54.53
CA SER A 503 -27.96 13.46 55.76
C SER A 503 -26.66 13.71 56.53
N VAL A 504 -26.74 14.50 57.60
CA VAL A 504 -25.57 14.93 58.37
C VAL A 504 -25.85 14.90 59.89
N PRO A 505 -25.00 14.24 60.70
CA PRO A 505 -25.16 14.23 62.15
C PRO A 505 -25.08 15.63 62.76
N GLY A 506 -25.92 15.90 63.76
CA GLY A 506 -25.96 17.17 64.48
C GLY A 506 -26.83 18.25 63.85
N ALA A 507 -27.29 18.07 62.60
CA ALA A 507 -28.26 18.99 61.99
C ALA A 507 -29.62 18.97 62.70
N ASN A 508 -30.32 20.10 62.63
CA ASN A 508 -31.68 20.28 63.12
C ASN A 508 -32.45 21.20 62.16
N GLY A 509 -33.77 21.32 62.35
CA GLY A 509 -34.63 22.17 61.51
C GLY A 509 -35.43 21.39 60.47
N TYR A 510 -35.74 22.04 59.35
CA TYR A 510 -36.54 21.48 58.27
C TYR A 510 -35.78 20.32 57.60
N SER A 511 -36.47 19.19 57.45
CA SER A 511 -35.92 17.95 56.88
C SER A 511 -37.01 17.07 56.28
N MET A 512 -36.59 16.08 55.49
CA MET A 512 -37.44 15.00 54.97
C MET A 512 -36.80 13.64 55.23
N ASP A 513 -37.62 12.66 55.57
CA ASP A 513 -37.20 11.26 55.70
C ASP A 513 -37.38 10.56 54.34
N TYR A 514 -36.32 9.95 53.82
CA TYR A 514 -36.33 9.19 52.57
C TYR A 514 -35.39 7.99 52.69
N GLY A 515 -35.81 6.80 52.23
CA GLY A 515 -34.95 5.61 52.21
C GLY A 515 -34.37 5.22 53.59
N GLY A 516 -35.07 5.55 54.69
CA GLY A 516 -34.61 5.27 56.06
C GLY A 516 -33.57 6.27 56.61
N GLN A 517 -33.26 7.35 55.88
CA GLN A 517 -32.38 8.43 56.32
C GLN A 517 -33.11 9.77 56.38
N ARG A 518 -32.63 10.68 57.23
CA ARG A 518 -33.14 12.04 57.35
C ARG A 518 -32.25 13.02 56.62
N TYR A 519 -32.81 13.75 55.67
CA TYR A 519 -32.12 14.75 54.87
C TYR A 519 -32.59 16.15 55.24
N TYR A 520 -31.66 17.02 55.63
CA TYR A 520 -31.95 18.41 55.99
C TYR A 520 -31.85 19.32 54.76
N PHE A 521 -32.77 20.27 54.63
CA PHE A 521 -32.79 21.22 53.50
C PHE A 521 -31.53 22.08 53.48
N CYS A 522 -30.92 22.22 52.31
CA CYS A 522 -29.74 23.03 52.06
C CYS A 522 -30.10 24.05 50.98
N GLU A 523 -30.50 25.24 51.40
CA GLU A 523 -30.82 26.34 50.50
C GLU A 523 -29.52 26.96 49.98
N THR A 524 -29.24 26.76 48.69
CA THR A 524 -28.02 27.22 48.03
C THR A 524 -28.18 28.63 47.45
N THR A 525 -29.41 29.12 47.27
CA THR A 525 -29.70 30.46 46.73
C THR A 525 -29.58 31.52 47.82
N GLY A 526 -28.35 31.91 48.15
CA GLY A 526 -28.07 32.98 49.10
C GLY A 526 -28.21 34.37 48.48
N GLU A 527 -28.74 35.34 49.22
CA GLU A 527 -28.65 36.76 48.86
C GLU A 527 -27.32 37.35 49.38
N PRO A 528 -26.72 38.36 48.71
CA PRO A 528 -25.56 39.06 49.24
C PRO A 528 -25.81 39.56 50.68
N GLY A 529 -25.08 39.00 51.64
CA GLY A 529 -25.20 39.35 53.07
C GLY A 529 -26.12 38.43 53.89
N TYR A 530 -26.75 37.42 53.30
CA TYR A 530 -27.53 36.41 54.03
C TYR A 530 -27.10 34.99 53.66
N MET A 531 -26.77 34.19 54.67
CA MET A 531 -26.31 32.81 54.51
C MET A 531 -27.31 31.86 55.16
N TRP A 532 -27.79 30.89 54.38
CA TRP A 532 -28.67 29.85 54.88
C TRP A 532 -27.90 28.83 55.73
N GLY A 533 -28.51 28.48 56.86
CA GLY A 533 -28.06 27.36 57.68
C GLY A 533 -28.62 26.03 57.16
N ILE A 534 -27.89 24.93 57.36
CA ILE A 534 -28.44 23.59 57.16
C ILE A 534 -29.74 23.44 57.97
N GLY A 535 -30.82 23.00 57.31
CA GLY A 535 -32.14 22.85 57.89
C GLY A 535 -32.94 24.15 58.02
N GLN A 536 -32.47 25.26 57.46
CA GLN A 536 -33.28 26.48 57.31
C GLN A 536 -34.09 26.46 56.02
N LEU A 537 -35.28 27.05 56.08
CA LEU A 537 -36.19 27.11 54.94
C LEU A 537 -37.02 28.39 54.98
N SER A 538 -37.14 29.06 53.83
CA SER A 538 -38.02 30.21 53.67
C SER A 538 -39.46 29.87 54.03
N SER A 539 -40.20 30.84 54.59
CA SER A 539 -41.60 30.65 54.98
C SER A 539 -42.51 30.24 53.83
N SER A 540 -42.19 30.64 52.59
CA SER A 540 -42.92 30.30 51.36
C SER A 540 -42.91 28.79 51.06
N TYR A 541 -41.86 28.07 51.46
CA TYR A 541 -41.68 26.66 51.12
C TYR A 541 -42.06 25.69 52.25
N ARG A 542 -42.39 26.18 53.45
CA ARG A 542 -42.71 25.33 54.63
C ARG A 542 -43.91 24.40 54.45
N LYS A 543 -44.78 24.69 53.48
CA LYS A 543 -45.96 23.88 53.12
C LYS A 543 -45.94 23.40 51.66
N ALA A 544 -44.80 23.53 50.98
CA ALA A 544 -44.68 23.14 49.59
C ALA A 544 -44.69 21.61 49.45
N VAL A 545 -45.24 21.11 48.34
CA VAL A 545 -45.09 19.70 47.96
C VAL A 545 -43.67 19.51 47.43
N VAL A 546 -42.90 18.64 48.08
CA VAL A 546 -41.51 18.38 47.71
C VAL A 546 -41.39 17.02 47.04
N THR A 547 -40.71 16.98 45.90
CA THR A 547 -40.29 15.75 45.23
C THR A 547 -38.84 15.48 45.60
N THR A 548 -38.53 14.26 46.04
CA THR A 548 -37.15 13.88 46.43
C THR A 548 -36.52 13.04 45.33
N TYR A 549 -35.35 13.47 44.86
CA TYR A 549 -34.53 12.79 43.87
C TYR A 549 -33.29 12.21 44.56
N PRO A 550 -33.21 10.89 44.76
CA PRO A 550 -32.06 10.28 45.40
C PRO A 550 -30.83 10.34 44.50
N VAL A 551 -29.69 10.77 45.07
CA VAL A 551 -28.39 10.67 44.41
C VAL A 551 -27.76 9.32 44.79
N PRO A 552 -27.42 8.46 43.81
CA PRO A 552 -26.89 7.11 44.06
C PRO A 552 -25.65 7.05 44.94
#